data_AF-A0A3C1N5I1-F1
#
_entry.id   AF-A0A3C1N5I1-F1
#
_cell.length_a   1.000
_cell.length_b   1.000
_cell.length_c   1.000
_cell.angle_alpha   90.00
_cell.angle_beta   90.00
_cell.angle_gamma   90.00
#
_symmetry.space_group_name_H-M   'P 1'
#
loop_
_entity.id
_entity.type
_entity.pdbx_description
1 polymer ?
#
loop_
_entity_poly.entity_id
_entity_poly.type
_entity_poly.pdbx_seq_one_letter_code
_entity_poly.pdbx_strand_id
1 'polypeptide(L)'
;FVISADLVNISTHPTGSLNELKCQFISEEFIGSVVTLLTESEHGSEFKIQKQQREISELDIQPGSTLYINWDLAHAHLLPSIT
;
A
#
# COMPACT_ATOMS: atom_id res chain seq x y z
N PHE A 1 -8.08 10.14 -6.59
CA PHE A 1 -8.76 9.73 -5.34
C PHE A 1 -7.74 9.79 -4.21
N VAL A 2 -8.20 9.77 -2.97
CA VAL A 2 -7.34 9.67 -1.78
C VAL A 2 -7.88 8.60 -0.85
N ILE A 3 -6.98 7.87 -0.19
CA ILE A 3 -7.27 6.82 0.78
C ILE A 3 -6.26 7.00 1.92
N SER A 4 -6.69 6.82 3.16
CA SER A 4 -5.77 6.82 4.30
C SER A 4 -4.81 5.64 4.24
N ALA A 5 -3.53 5.87 4.55
CA ALA A 5 -2.48 4.87 4.39
C ALA A 5 -2.66 3.60 5.26
N ASP A 6 -3.36 3.72 6.38
CA ASP A 6 -3.68 2.64 7.32
C ASP A 6 -4.85 1.75 6.87
N LEU A 7 -5.67 2.23 5.92
CA LEU A 7 -6.82 1.51 5.37
C LEU A 7 -6.47 0.66 4.12
N VAL A 8 -5.20 0.64 3.72
CA VAL A 8 -4.72 -0.16 2.59
C VAL A 8 -4.28 -1.53 3.09
N ASN A 9 -4.80 -2.59 2.49
CA ASN A 9 -4.36 -3.97 2.73
C ASN A 9 -3.18 -4.32 1.83
N ILE A 10 -2.33 -5.24 2.27
CA ILE A 10 -1.16 -5.72 1.53
C ILE A 10 -1.20 -7.25 1.46
N SER A 11 -0.78 -7.79 0.32
CA SER A 11 -0.50 -9.20 0.10
C SER A 11 0.76 -9.36 -0.74
N THR A 12 1.49 -10.45 -0.57
CA THR A 12 2.61 -10.85 -1.44
C THR A 12 2.16 -11.64 -2.67
N HIS A 13 0.86 -11.94 -2.76
CA HIS A 13 0.23 -12.69 -3.84
C HIS A 13 -1.05 -12.00 -4.31
N PRO A 14 -1.47 -12.16 -5.59
CA PRO A 14 -2.75 -11.62 -6.06
C PRO A 14 -3.91 -12.13 -5.19
N THR A 15 -4.78 -11.21 -4.76
CA THR A 15 -5.94 -11.56 -3.93
C THR A 15 -7.20 -11.78 -4.75
N GLY A 16 -7.22 -11.32 -6.01
CA GLY A 16 -8.42 -11.33 -6.86
C GLY A 16 -9.45 -10.27 -6.48
N SER A 17 -9.08 -9.32 -5.62
CA SER A 17 -9.94 -8.17 -5.26
C SER A 17 -10.21 -7.29 -6.47
N LEU A 18 -11.42 -6.71 -6.55
CA LEU A 18 -11.84 -5.87 -7.67
C LEU A 18 -10.95 -4.63 -7.84
N ASN A 19 -10.47 -4.06 -6.73
CA ASN A 19 -9.64 -2.86 -6.68
C ASN A 19 -8.24 -3.18 -6.14
N GLU A 20 -7.57 -4.09 -6.83
CA GLU A 20 -6.19 -4.45 -6.54
C GLU A 20 -5.23 -3.66 -7.45
N LEU A 21 -4.12 -3.21 -6.88
CA LEU A 21 -2.99 -2.64 -7.61
C LEU A 21 -1.73 -3.44 -7.29
N LYS A 22 -0.96 -3.72 -8.34
CA LYS A 22 0.38 -4.30 -8.21
C LYS A 22 1.39 -3.17 -8.05
N CYS A 23 2.20 -3.26 -7.02
CA CYS A 23 3.23 -2.29 -6.67
C CYS A 23 4.56 -2.97 -6.40
N GLN A 24 5.65 -2.24 -6.61
CA GLN A 24 6.97 -2.59 -6.12
C GLN A 24 7.18 -1.95 -4.74
N PHE A 25 7.68 -2.72 -3.79
CA PHE A 25 8.16 -2.20 -2.51
C PHE A 25 9.49 -1.50 -2.70
N ILE A 26 9.59 -0.24 -2.28
CA ILE A 26 10.78 0.59 -2.49
C ILE A 26 11.62 0.67 -1.22
N SER A 27 11.01 1.08 -0.11
CA SER A 27 11.67 1.20 1.19
C SER A 27 10.64 1.36 2.31
N GLU A 28 11.10 1.26 3.55
CA GLU A 28 10.27 1.45 4.74
C GLU A 28 10.81 2.54 5.66
N GLU A 29 9.88 3.22 6.35
CA GLU A 29 10.17 4.16 7.42
C GLU A 29 9.53 3.65 8.72
N PHE A 30 10.34 3.52 9.76
CA PHE A 30 9.90 3.00 11.05
C PHE A 30 9.73 4.10 12.09
N ILE A 31 8.55 4.18 12.71
CA ILE A 31 8.24 5.13 13.80
C ILE A 31 7.51 4.39 14.92
N GLY A 32 8.24 4.04 15.99
CA GLY A 32 7.67 3.43 17.19
C GLY A 32 7.21 1.99 16.96
N SER A 33 5.93 1.77 16.68
CA SER A 33 5.37 0.45 16.31
C SER A 33 4.76 0.44 14.91
N VAL A 34 4.81 1.56 14.20
CA VAL A 34 4.21 1.74 12.88
C VAL A 34 5.31 1.76 11.83
N VAL A 35 5.09 1.02 10.75
CA VAL A 35 5.92 1.01 9.55
C VAL A 35 5.14 1.72 8.45
N THR A 36 5.76 2.72 7.81
CA THR A 36 5.27 3.27 6.55
C THR A 36 6.06 2.62 5.42
N LEU A 37 5.38 1.86 4.57
CA LEU A 37 5.95 1.29 3.35
C LEU A 37 5.78 2.30 2.21
N LEU A 38 6.89 2.59 1.53
CA LEU A 38 6.93 3.33 0.28
C LEU A 38 6.85 2.32 -0.86
N THR A 39 5.87 2.49 -1.73
CA THR A 39 5.61 1.60 -2.85
C THR A 39 5.35 2.38 -4.13
N GLU A 40 5.64 1.79 -5.27
CA GLU A 40 5.43 2.40 -6.58
C GLU A 40 4.63 1.44 -7.49
N SER A 41 3.60 1.94 -8.16
CA SER A 41 2.85 1.15 -9.15
C SER A 41 3.62 1.00 -10.46
N GLU A 42 3.20 0.06 -11.32
CA GLU A 42 3.79 -0.10 -12.66
C GLU A 42 3.67 1.15 -13.56
N HIS A 43 2.82 2.12 -13.17
CA HIS A 43 2.63 3.39 -13.87
C HIS A 43 3.35 4.56 -13.18
N GLY A 44 4.25 4.30 -12.22
CA GLY A 44 5.02 5.32 -11.50
C GLY A 44 4.19 6.10 -10.48
N SER A 45 3.03 5.60 -10.06
CA SER A 45 2.27 6.23 -8.98
C SER A 45 2.78 5.75 -7.64
N GLU A 46 3.13 6.69 -6.75
CA GLU A 46 3.57 6.37 -5.40
C GLU A 46 2.39 6.12 -4.46
N PHE A 47 2.50 5.07 -3.65
CA PHE A 47 1.58 4.76 -2.56
C PHE A 47 2.35 4.58 -1.26
N LYS A 48 1.87 5.27 -0.22
CA LYS A 48 2.32 5.08 1.16
C LYS A 48 1.32 4.21 1.91
N ILE A 49 1.81 3.19 2.59
CA ILE A 49 0.96 2.24 3.32
C ILE A 49 1.46 2.14 4.75
N GLN A 50 0.57 2.24 5.72
CA GLN A 50 0.90 2.17 7.12
C GLN A 50 0.39 0.88 7.74
N LYS A 51 1.29 0.16 8.43
CA LYS A 51 1.00 -1.10 9.11
C LYS A 51 1.69 -1.16 10.46
N GLN A 52 1.19 -2.02 11.35
CA GLN A 52 1.94 -2.34 12.55
C GLN A 52 3.20 -3.13 12.16
N GLN A 53 4.30 -2.89 12.86
CA GLN A 53 5.57 -3.58 12.64
C GLN A 53 5.41 -5.10 12.62
N ARG A 54 4.57 -5.65 13.51
CA ARG A 54 4.35 -7.09 13.58
C ARG A 54 3.79 -7.65 12.27
N GLU A 55 2.81 -6.97 11.68
CA GLU A 55 2.22 -7.37 10.40
C GLU A 55 3.26 -7.39 9.29
N ILE A 56 4.16 -6.40 9.25
CA ILE A 56 5.23 -6.35 8.25
C ILE A 56 6.31 -7.40 8.52
N SER A 57 6.68 -7.64 9.78
CA SER A 57 7.70 -8.63 10.13
C SER A 57 7.31 -10.08 9.81
N GLU A 58 6.01 -10.33 9.61
CA GLU A 58 5.48 -11.62 9.17
C GLU A 58 5.52 -11.76 7.63
N LEU A 59 5.73 -10.67 6.89
CA LEU A 59 5.91 -10.66 5.45
C LEU A 59 7.40 -10.75 5.09
N ASP A 60 7.77 -11.76 4.31
CA ASP A 60 9.13 -11.90 3.77
C ASP A 60 9.31 -10.97 2.55
N ILE A 61 9.46 -9.66 2.80
CA ILE A 61 9.56 -8.62 1.77
C ILE A 61 10.87 -7.83 1.91
N GLN A 62 11.43 -7.44 0.77
CA GLN A 62 12.65 -6.63 0.67
C GLN A 62 12.47 -5.60 -0.45
N PRO A 63 13.21 -4.48 -0.46
CA PRO A 63 13.20 -3.54 -1.58
C PRO A 63 13.30 -4.27 -2.93
N GLY A 64 12.36 -3.98 -3.83
CA GLY A 64 12.16 -4.67 -5.10
C GLY A 64 11.07 -5.75 -5.11
N SER A 65 10.62 -6.23 -3.94
CA SER A 65 9.52 -7.20 -3.84
C SER A 65 8.24 -6.67 -4.46
N THR A 66 7.47 -7.56 -5.09
CA THR A 66 6.12 -7.24 -5.57
C THR A 66 5.13 -7.35 -4.41
N LEU A 67 4.29 -6.33 -4.27
CA LEU A 67 3.16 -6.29 -3.37
C LEU A 67 1.87 -6.09 -4.17
N TYR A 68 0.79 -6.67 -3.67
CA TYR A 68 -0.57 -6.46 -4.15
C TYR A 68 -1.31 -5.69 -3.07
N ILE A 69 -1.82 -4.52 -3.43
CA ILE A 69 -2.47 -3.61 -2.50
C ILE A 69 -3.94 -3.46 -2.88
N ASN A 70 -4.82 -3.42 -1.90
CA ASN A 70 -6.24 -3.16 -2.11
C ASN A 70 -6.82 -2.40 -0.91
N TRP A 71 -8.06 -1.94 -1.03
CA TRP A 71 -8.77 -1.25 0.05
C TRP A 71 -10.26 -1.56 -0.04
N ASP A 72 -11.05 -1.17 0.96
CA ASP A 72 -12.50 -1.12 0.75
C ASP A 72 -12.84 0.12 -0.09
N LEU A 73 -13.61 -0.05 -1.18
CA LEU A 73 -14.03 1.06 -2.05
C LEU A 73 -14.71 2.20 -1.28
N ALA A 74 -15.38 1.91 -0.15
CA ALA A 74 -16.01 2.91 0.70
C ALA A 74 -15.01 3.84 1.42
N HIS A 75 -13.74 3.44 1.53
CA HIS A 75 -12.67 4.25 2.13
C HIS A 75 -11.97 5.18 1.13
N ALA A 76 -12.29 5.09 -0.16
CA ALA A 76 -11.72 5.98 -1.18
C ALA A 76 -12.57 7.23 -1.35
N HIS A 77 -11.94 8.40 -1.21
CA HIS A 77 -12.57 9.68 -1.47
C HIS A 77 -12.15 10.23 -2.84
N LEU A 78 -13.12 10.57 -3.68
CA LEU A 78 -12.86 11.26 -4.93
C LEU A 78 -12.70 12.75 -4.66
N LEU A 79 -11.54 13.29 -5.04
CA LEU A 79 -11.31 14.73 -5.02
C LEU A 79 -11.83 15.32 -6.33
N PRO A 80 -12.55 16.45 -6.29
CA PRO A 80 -12.92 17.16 -7.52
C PRO A 80 -11.66 17.62 -8.25
N SER A 81 -11.67 17.53 -9.58
CA SER A 81 -10.63 18.14 -10.40
C SER A 81 -10.68 19.65 -10.18
N ILE A 82 -9.57 20.24 -9.74
CA ILE A 82 -9.43 21.69 -9.73
C ILE A 82 -9.35 22.11 -11.20
N THR A 83 -10.41 22.76 -11.68
CA THR A 83 -10.47 23.33 -13.04
C THR A 83 -9.84 24.72 -13.04
#